data_AF-A0A7V2M1J4-F1
#
_entry.id   AF-A0A7V2M1J4-F1
#
_cell.length_a   1.000
_cell.length_b   1.000
_cell.length_c   1.000
_cell.angle_alpha   90.00
_cell.angle_beta   90.00
_cell.angle_gamma   90.00
#
_symmetry.space_group_name_H-M   'P 1'
#
loop_
_entity.id
_entity.type
_entity.pdbx_description
1 polymer ?
#
loop_
_entity_poly.entity_id
_entity_poly.type
_entity_poly.pdbx_seq_one_letter_code
_entity_poly.pdbx_strand_id
1 'polypeptide(L)' 'MQIRCYHCHMPISISKDVVYAALDTLSEGDLQHYDIRCPKCRKINRVSKEQLHHAAPNWKKEREEKSEN' A
#
# COMPACT_ATOMS: atom_id res chain seq x y z
N MET A 1 5.17 5.81 -5.72
CA MET A 1 4.05 6.74 -5.95
C MET A 1 4.07 7.90 -4.96
N GLN A 2 3.23 8.92 -5.14
CA GLN A 2 3.12 10.05 -4.20
C GLN A 2 1.66 10.26 -3.81
N ILE A 3 1.40 10.43 -2.52
CA ILE A 3 0.10 10.85 -1.99
C ILE A 3 0.22 12.21 -1.33
N ARG A 4 -0.91 12.89 -1.09
CA ARG A 4 -0.96 14.11 -0.29
C ARG A 4 -1.56 13.77 1.08
N CYS A 5 -0.92 14.22 2.16
CA CYS A 5 -1.52 14.07 3.48
C CYS A 5 -2.86 14.83 3.55
N TYR A 6 -3.94 14.18 3.95
CA TYR A 6 -5.25 14.85 4.03
C TYR A 6 -5.30 15.93 5.13
N HIS A 7 -4.40 15.87 6.12
CA HIS A 7 -4.41 16.78 7.26
C HIS A 7 -3.50 18.00 7.07
N CYS A 8 -2.23 17.80 6.69
CA CYS A 8 -1.25 18.88 6.58
C CYS A 8 -0.86 19.22 5.13
N HIS A 9 -1.47 18.53 4.16
CA HIS A 9 -1.26 18.69 2.72
C HIS A 9 0.19 18.49 2.23
N MET A 10 1.08 17.98 3.08
CA MET A 10 2.44 17.60 2.68
C MET A 10 2.39 16.45 1.66
N PRO A 11 3.17 16.52 0.57
CA PRO A 11 3.42 15.37 -0.29
C PRO A 11 4.19 14.27 0.46
N ILE A 12 3.71 13.03 0.36
CA ILE A 12 4.35 11.85 0.93
C ILE A 12 4.76 10.96 -0.23
N SER A 13 6.08 10.77 -0.39
CA SER A 13 6.64 9.84 -1.37
C SER A 13 6.66 8.43 -0.79
N ILE A 14 6.17 7.47 -1.57
CA ILE A 14 6.09 6.06 -1.23
C ILE A 14 6.94 5.32 -2.26
N SER A 15 8.01 4.66 -1.81
CA SER A 15 8.91 3.91 -2.69
C SER A 15 8.20 2.70 -3.29
N LYS A 16 8.76 2.16 -4.38
CA LYS A 16 8.22 0.96 -5.02
C LYS A 16 8.18 -0.21 -4.04
N ASP A 17 9.25 -0.43 -3.28
CA ASP A 17 9.34 -1.54 -2.33
C ASP A 17 8.25 -1.46 -1.24
N VAL A 18 7.95 -0.25 -0.74
CA VAL A 18 6.87 -0.05 0.22
C VAL A 18 5.50 -0.34 -0.40
N VAL A 19 5.28 0.01 -1.68
CA VAL A 19 4.03 -0.33 -2.39
C VAL A 19 3.87 -1.84 -2.49
N TYR A 20 4.93 -2.57 -2.84
CA TYR A 20 4.90 -4.04 -2.97
C TYR A 20 4.60 -4.69 -1.60
N ALA A 21 5.35 -4.32 -0.56
CA ALA A 21 5.12 -4.83 0.80
C ALA A 21 3.71 -4.49 1.32
N ALA A 22 3.18 -3.31 0.97
CA ALA A 22 1.80 -2.96 1.30
C ALA A 22 0.79 -3.87 0.59
N LEU A 23 0.97 -4.14 -0.71
CA LEU A 23 0.09 -5.04 -1.48
C LEU A 23 0.14 -6.49 -0.96
N ASP A 24 1.30 -6.96 -0.53
CA ASP A 24 1.46 -8.29 0.09
C ASP A 24 0.67 -8.34 1.41
N THR A 25 0.90 -7.38 2.30
CA THR A 25 0.18 -7.25 3.59
C THR A 25 -1.35 -7.21 3.39
N LEU A 26 -1.82 -6.40 2.43
CA LEU A 26 -3.25 -6.29 2.13
C LEU A 26 -3.83 -7.59 1.56
N SER A 27 -3.02 -8.35 0.83
CA SER A 27 -3.47 -9.57 0.18
C SER A 27 -3.44 -10.80 1.09
N GLU A 28 -2.63 -10.79 2.14
CA GLU A 28 -2.62 -11.79 3.22
C GLU A 28 -3.82 -11.61 4.16
N GLY A 29 -4.15 -10.36 4.52
CA GLY A 29 -5.21 -10.05 5.47
C GLY A 29 -6.60 -9.78 4.86
N ASP A 30 -6.77 -9.94 3.54
CA ASP A 30 -7.97 -9.51 2.79
C ASP A 30 -8.40 -8.05 3.08
N LEU A 31 -7.41 -7.17 3.25
CA LEU A 31 -7.62 -5.77 3.59
C LEU A 31 -7.72 -4.90 2.34
N GLN A 32 -8.56 -3.86 2.42
CA GLN A 32 -8.78 -2.93 1.31
C GLN A 32 -7.93 -1.65 1.38
N HIS A 33 -7.32 -1.36 2.54
CA HIS A 33 -6.60 -0.11 2.78
C HIS A 33 -5.32 -0.34 3.59
N TYR A 34 -4.24 0.34 3.18
CA TYR A 34 -2.97 0.39 3.89
C TYR A 34 -2.79 1.76 4.57
N ASP A 35 -2.32 1.73 5.82
CA ASP A 35 -2.14 2.92 6.64
C ASP A 35 -0.73 3.50 6.51
N ILE A 36 -0.63 4.76 6.07
CA ILE A 36 0.64 5.49 5.94
C ILE A 36 0.70 6.64 6.93
N ARG A 37 1.70 6.61 7.82
CA ARG A 37 1.93 7.70 8.76
C ARG A 37 2.66 8.86 8.08
N CYS A 38 2.07 10.05 8.11
CA CYS A 38 2.72 11.25 7.56
C CYS A 38 3.99 11.59 8.38
N PRO A 39 5.16 11.82 7.75
CA PRO A 39 6.39 12.13 8.46
C PRO A 39 6.35 13.50 9.16
N LYS A 40 5.51 14.44 8.70
CA LYS A 40 5.39 15.78 9.30
C LYS A 40 4.39 15.83 10.45
N CYS A 41 3.12 15.50 10.19
CA CYS A 41 2.05 15.66 11.20
C CYS A 41 1.67 14.37 11.92
N ARG A 42 2.28 13.23 11.54
CA ARG A 42 2.05 11.89 12.12
C ARG A 42 0.62 11.34 12.00
N LYS A 43 -0.28 12.04 11.29
CA LYS A 43 -1.62 11.52 10.97
C LYS A 43 -1.52 10.34 10.00
N ILE A 44 -2.42 9.38 10.20
CA ILE A 44 -2.54 8.18 9.36
C ILE A 44 -3.32 8.52 8.10
N ASN A 45 -2.77 8.23 6.93
CA ASN A 45 -3.40 8.40 5.64
C ASN A 45 -3.68 7.02 5.07
N ARG A 46 -4.95 6.73 4.80
CA ARG A 46 -5.36 5.48 4.16
C ARG A 46 -5.11 5.55 2.68
N VAL A 47 -4.51 4.50 2.16
CA VAL A 47 -4.28 4.30 0.73
C VAL A 47 -5.03 3.05 0.33
N SER A 48 -5.87 3.14 -0.70
CA SER A 48 -6.62 1.96 -1.14
C SER A 48 -5.73 0.94 -1.84
N LYS A 49 -6.12 -0.33 -1.78
CA LYS A 49 -5.48 -1.42 -2.52
C LYS A 49 -5.41 -1.12 -4.01
N GLU A 50 -6.48 -0.53 -4.56
CA GLU A 50 -6.54 -0.06 -5.94
C GLU A 50 -5.43 0.97 -6.24
N GLN A 51 -5.29 2.02 -5.42
CA GLN A 51 -4.23 3.02 -5.62
C GLN A 51 -2.82 2.39 -5.62
N LEU A 52 -2.59 1.40 -4.76
CA LEU A 52 -1.34 0.65 -4.72
C LEU A 52 -1.13 -0.19 -5.99
N HIS A 53 -2.18 -0.86 -6.49
CA HIS A 53 -2.11 -1.61 -7.75
C HIS A 53 -1.80 -0.71 -8.95
N HIS A 54 -2.43 0.47 -9.02
CA HIS A 54 -2.12 1.46 -10.07
C HIS A 54 -0.65 1.91 -10.02
N ALA A 55 -0.05 1.96 -8.83
CA ALA A 55 1.36 2.31 -8.64
C ALA A 55 2.33 1.15 -8.88
N ALA A 56 1.84 -0.08 -8.90
CA ALA A 56 2.63 -1.30 -9.11
C ALA A 56 1.92 -2.24 -10.10
N PRO A 57 1.84 -1.88 -11.39
CA PRO A 57 1.13 -2.69 -12.41
C PRO A 57 1.74 -4.08 -12.63
N ASN A 58 3.03 -4.24 -12.29
CA ASN A 58 3.75 -5.50 -12.39
C ASN A 58 3.75 -6.30 -11.09
N TRP A 59 3.07 -5.82 -10.04
CA TRP A 59 2.92 -6.62 -8.82
C TRP A 59 2.05 -7.83 -9.13
N LYS A 60 2.56 -9.01 -8.83
CA LYS A 60 1.82 -10.27 -8.89
C LYS A 60 1.84 -10.82 -7.48
N LYS A 61 0.66 -11.14 -6.94
CA LYS A 61 0.62 -12.02 -5.78
C LYS A 61 1.27 -13.32 -6.23
N GLU A 62 2.42 -13.67 -5.68
CA GLU A 62 2.85 -15.05 -5.69
C GLU A 62 1.74 -15.79 -4.92
N ARG A 63 0.77 -16.32 -5.66
CA ARG A 63 -0.14 -17.29 -5.10
C ARG A 63 0.77 -18.45 -4.73
N GLU A 64 1.00 -18.62 -3.45
CA GLU A 64 1.29 -19.94 -2.93
C GLU A 64 0.20 -20.85 -3.52
N GLU A 65 0.58 -21.66 -4.51
CA GLU A 65 -0.02 -22.96 -4.75
C GLU A 65 0.21 -23.78 -3.47
N LYS A 66 -0.59 -23.51 -2.43
CA LYS A 66 -0.90 -24.50 -1.40
C LYS A 66 -2.27 -25.07 -1.74
N SER A 67 -2.34 -25.68 -2.90
CA SER A 67 -3.30 -26.74 -3.17
C SER A 67 -2.64 -28.03 -2.68
N GLU A 68 -3.27 -28.65 -1.68
CA GLU A 68 -3.30 -30.10 -1.43
C GLU A 68 -1.99 -30.82 -1.02
N ASN A 69 -1.96 -31.25 0.24
CA ASN A 69 -2.05 -32.68 0.57
C ASN A 69 -2.64 -32.91 1.96
#